data_AF-A0A7S0UIV7-F1
#
_entry.id   AF-A0A7S0UIV7-F1
#
_cell.length_a   1.000
_cell.length_b   1.000
_cell.length_c   1.000
_cell.angle_alpha   90.00
_cell.angle_beta   90.00
_cell.angle_gamma   90.00
#
_symmetry.space_group_name_H-M   'P 1'
#
loop_
_entity.id
_entity.type
_entity.pdbx_description
1 polymer ?
#
loop_
_entity_poly.entity_id
_entity_poly.type
_entity_poly.pdbx_seq_one_letter_code
_entity_poly.pdbx_strand_id
1 'polypeptide(L)'
;GDDDAQTREEVLLKFRTPNSDVKTLFMSSVGDAAIDLPDASVIIQISSNFGSRQKEAQRLGRILRPKPGANTRFNAHFYTLVSQDTQEMYYSTKRQRYLVDQ
;
A
#
# COMPACT_ATOMS: atom_id res chain seq x y z
N GLY A 1 -13.26 9.40 -9.03
CA GLY A 1 -12.14 8.66 -9.62
C GLY A 1 -12.74 8.09 -10.85
N ASP A 2 -12.58 8.80 -11.97
CA ASP A 2 -13.57 8.75 -13.04
C ASP A 2 -13.14 7.79 -14.16
N ASP A 3 -12.03 7.08 -13.94
CA ASP A 3 -11.61 5.96 -14.78
C ASP A 3 -12.73 4.91 -14.82
N ASP A 4 -12.92 4.29 -15.97
CA ASP A 4 -13.82 3.17 -16.09
C ASP A 4 -13.19 1.88 -15.51
N ALA A 5 -14.01 0.82 -15.39
CA ALA A 5 -13.55 -0.45 -14.83
C ALA A 5 -12.50 -1.15 -15.70
N GLN A 6 -12.60 -1.04 -17.02
CA GLN A 6 -11.71 -1.68 -17.97
C GLN A 6 -10.30 -1.07 -17.88
N THR A 7 -10.20 0.26 -17.87
CA THR A 7 -8.94 0.98 -17.70
C THR A 7 -8.23 0.57 -16.41
N ARG A 8 -8.96 0.44 -15.30
CA ARG A 8 -8.39 -0.03 -14.01
C ARG A 8 -7.85 -1.45 -14.12
N GLU A 9 -8.61 -2.36 -14.72
CA GLU A 9 -8.22 -3.76 -14.88
C GLU A 9 -6.97 -3.89 -15.75
N GLU A 10 -6.90 -3.15 -16.86
CA GLU A 10 -5.74 -3.15 -17.75
C GLU A 10 -4.46 -2.67 -17.04
N VAL A 11 -4.53 -1.60 -16.26
CA VAL A 11 -3.39 -1.06 -15.52
C VAL A 11 -2.94 -2.04 -14.43
N LEU A 12 -3.89 -2.65 -13.70
CA LEU A 12 -3.60 -3.67 -12.69
C LEU A 12 -2.95 -4.90 -13.31
N LEU A 13 -3.45 -5.37 -14.46
CA LEU A 13 -2.88 -6.51 -15.18
C LEU A 13 -1.45 -6.21 -15.63
N LYS A 14 -1.20 -5.02 -16.19
CA LYS A 14 0.14 -4.58 -16.58
C LYS A 14 1.09 -4.57 -15.39
N PHE A 15 0.66 -4.09 -14.22
CA PHE A 15 1.50 -4.09 -13.03
C PHE A 15 1.79 -5.51 -12.49
N ARG A 16 0.81 -6.43 -12.56
CA ARG A 16 0.95 -7.83 -12.11
C ARG A 16 1.83 -8.67 -13.02
N THR A 17 1.89 -8.34 -14.30
CA THR A 17 2.54 -9.16 -15.31
C THR A 17 4.07 -9.13 -15.12
N PRO A 18 4.73 -10.28 -14.92
CA PRO A 18 6.19 -10.35 -14.88
C PRO A 18 6.80 -9.75 -16.16
N ASN A 19 7.93 -9.06 -16.04
CA ASN A 19 8.62 -8.40 -17.16
C ASN A 19 7.84 -7.28 -17.87
N SER A 20 6.71 -6.83 -17.34
CA SER A 20 6.03 -5.60 -17.78
C SER A 20 6.85 -4.35 -17.46
N ASP A 21 6.74 -3.32 -18.29
CA ASP A 21 7.37 -2.01 -18.07
C ASP A 21 6.70 -1.21 -16.93
N VAL A 22 5.49 -1.60 -16.53
CA VAL A 22 4.75 -0.97 -15.43
C VAL A 22 5.21 -1.57 -14.10
N LYS A 23 6.07 -0.83 -13.38
CA LYS A 23 6.58 -1.23 -12.04
C LYS A 23 5.99 -0.43 -10.88
N THR A 24 5.25 0.64 -11.19
CA THR A 24 4.72 1.56 -10.19
C THR A 24 3.25 1.81 -10.47
N LEU A 25 2.42 1.72 -9.43
CA LEU A 25 0.99 1.99 -9.48
C LEU A 25 0.67 3.08 -8.46
N PHE A 26 -0.01 4.13 -8.91
CA PHE A 26 -0.59 5.14 -8.01
C PHE A 26 -2.06 4.82 -7.79
N MET A 27 -2.50 4.85 -6.55
CA MET A 27 -3.88 4.63 -6.18
C MET A 27 -4.37 5.76 -5.29
N SER A 28 -5.61 6.19 -5.52
CA SER A 28 -6.31 7.11 -4.62
C SER A 28 -7.05 6.34 -3.52
N SER A 29 -7.60 7.07 -2.55
CA SER A 29 -8.44 6.51 -1.48
C SER A 29 -9.68 5.75 -1.96
N VAL A 30 -10.09 5.95 -3.23
CA VAL A 30 -11.18 5.18 -3.87
C VAL A 30 -10.70 3.80 -4.30
N GLY A 31 -9.45 3.67 -4.75
CA GLY A 31 -8.83 2.39 -5.08
C GLY A 31 -8.46 1.53 -3.87
N ASP A 32 -8.33 2.17 -2.70
CA ASP A 32 -7.94 1.53 -1.43
C ASP A 32 -8.93 0.50 -0.88
N ALA A 33 -10.22 0.58 -1.23
CA ALA A 33 -11.28 -0.24 -0.63
C ALA A 33 -11.69 -1.47 -1.46
N ALA A 34 -11.36 -1.50 -2.76
CA ALA A 34 -11.99 -2.42 -3.70
C ALA A 34 -11.03 -3.39 -4.40
N ILE A 35 -9.72 -3.21 -4.27
CA ILE A 35 -8.74 -3.92 -5.09
C ILE A 35 -7.85 -4.78 -4.19
N ASP A 36 -7.83 -6.09 -4.44
CA ASP A 36 -6.71 -6.93 -3.98
C ASP A 36 -5.46 -6.41 -4.68
N LEU A 37 -4.63 -5.69 -3.93
CA LEU A 37 -3.44 -5.12 -4.52
C LEU A 37 -2.57 -6.25 -5.10
N PRO A 38 -1.96 -5.99 -6.27
CA PRO A 38 -0.97 -6.88 -6.83
C PRO A 38 0.17 -7.15 -5.83
N ASP A 39 0.85 -8.28 -6.00
CA ASP A 39 1.97 -8.71 -5.18
C ASP A 39 3.13 -7.70 -5.27
N ALA A 40 3.06 -6.63 -4.48
CA ALA A 40 4.00 -5.53 -4.45
C ALA A 40 4.98 -5.72 -3.31
N SER A 41 6.28 -5.59 -3.60
CA SER A 41 7.32 -5.63 -2.56
C SER A 41 7.49 -4.30 -1.84
N VAL A 42 6.96 -3.21 -2.37
CA VAL A 42 7.11 -1.86 -1.80
C VAL A 42 5.78 -1.14 -1.85
N ILE A 43 5.39 -0.55 -0.72
CA ILE A 43 4.23 0.33 -0.59
C ILE A 43 4.70 1.66 -0.03
N ILE A 44 4.25 2.76 -0.63
CA ILE A 44 4.47 4.11 -0.13
C ILE A 44 3.10 4.75 0.11
N GLN A 45 2.84 5.11 1.35
CA GLN A 45 1.65 5.87 1.75
C GLN A 45 2.02 7.35 1.93
N ILE A 46 1.34 8.23 1.21
CA ILE A 46 1.65 9.67 1.21
C ILE A 46 0.68 10.44 2.12
N SER A 47 -0.61 10.22 1.98
CA SER A 47 -1.63 10.86 2.81
C SER A 47 -2.44 9.77 3.52
N SER A 48 -2.64 9.96 4.81
CA SER A 48 -3.60 9.16 5.56
C SER A 48 -4.69 10.09 6.04
N ASN A 49 -5.86 9.98 5.41
CA ASN A 49 -7.07 10.41 6.10
C ASN A 49 -7.22 9.56 7.37
N PHE A 50 -7.90 10.15 8.37
CA PHE A 50 -8.13 9.66 9.73
C PHE A 50 -8.95 8.36 9.84
N GLY A 51 -8.69 7.39 8.95
CA GLY A 51 -9.36 6.11 8.88
C GLY A 51 -9.04 5.21 10.07
N SER A 52 -9.78 4.10 10.16
CA SER A 52 -9.57 3.09 11.20
C SER A 52 -8.21 2.41 11.06
N ARG A 53 -7.39 2.51 12.12
CA ARG A 53 -6.07 1.85 12.21
C ARG A 53 -6.14 0.35 11.97
N GLN A 54 -7.22 -0.29 12.43
CA GLN A 54 -7.43 -1.72 12.26
C GLN A 54 -7.66 -2.10 10.78
N LYS A 55 -8.41 -1.28 10.04
CA LYS A 55 -8.59 -1.47 8.58
C LYS A 55 -7.26 -1.29 7.84
N GLU A 56 -6.46 -0.32 8.26
CA GLU A 56 -5.14 -0.05 7.70
C GLU A 56 -4.17 -1.22 7.94
N ALA A 57 -4.07 -1.75 9.16
CA ALA A 57 -3.22 -2.90 9.46
C ALA A 57 -3.65 -4.18 8.72
N GLN A 58 -4.97 -4.46 8.66
CA GLN A 58 -5.48 -5.59 7.87
C GLN A 58 -5.15 -5.43 6.38
N ARG A 59 -5.25 -4.21 5.85
CA ARG A 59 -4.87 -3.91 4.46
C ARG A 59 -3.37 -4.15 4.25
N LEU A 60 -2.52 -3.63 5.12
CA LEU A 60 -1.07 -3.84 5.04
C LEU A 60 -0.70 -5.32 5.08
N GLY A 61 -1.33 -6.11 5.96
CA GLY A 61 -1.10 -7.56 6.01
C GLY A 61 -1.48 -8.30 4.73
N ARG A 62 -2.46 -7.80 3.96
CA ARG A 62 -2.80 -8.38 2.64
C ARG A 62 -1.77 -8.05 1.57
N ILE A 63 -1.11 -6.89 1.66
CA ILE A 63 -0.17 -6.41 0.64
C ILE A 63 1.25 -6.90 0.92
N LEU A 64 1.69 -6.90 2.18
CA LEU A 64 3.05 -7.30 2.59
C LEU A 64 3.21 -8.83 2.69
N ARG A 65 2.52 -9.60 1.84
CA ARG A 65 2.58 -11.06 1.90
C ARG A 65 3.97 -11.56 1.51
N PRO A 66 4.48 -12.60 2.18
CA PRO A 66 5.74 -13.23 1.78
C PRO A 66 5.66 -13.79 0.36
N LYS A 67 6.69 -13.52 -0.44
CA LYS A 67 6.79 -14.04 -1.82
C LYS A 67 7.53 -15.38 -1.87
N PRO A 68 7.01 -16.41 -2.58
CA PRO A 68 7.72 -17.66 -2.78
C PRO A 68 9.08 -17.44 -3.47
N GLY A 69 10.15 -18.04 -2.95
CA GLY A 69 11.50 -17.94 -3.54
C GLY A 69 12.30 -16.68 -3.18
N ALA A 70 11.75 -15.77 -2.37
CA ALA A 70 12.52 -14.66 -1.83
C ALA A 70 13.46 -15.15 -0.72
N ASN A 71 14.72 -15.47 -1.08
CA ASN A 71 15.77 -15.91 -0.14
C ASN A 71 16.25 -14.80 0.82
N THR A 72 15.57 -13.65 0.88
CA THR A 72 15.93 -12.52 1.75
C THR A 72 15.01 -12.45 2.96
N ARG A 73 15.60 -12.14 4.12
CA ARG A 73 14.92 -12.01 5.42
C ARG A 73 13.83 -10.93 5.45
N PHE A 74 13.84 -10.01 4.48
CA PHE A 74 12.84 -8.97 4.26
C PHE A 74 12.42 -9.01 2.78
N ASN A 75 11.15 -9.30 2.52
CA ASN A 75 10.58 -9.47 1.19
C ASN A 75 9.47 -8.44 0.87
N ALA A 76 9.18 -7.55 1.81
CA ALA A 76 8.24 -6.45 1.64
C ALA A 76 8.63 -5.23 2.50
N HIS A 77 8.42 -4.02 1.96
CA HIS A 77 8.70 -2.76 2.63
C HIS A 77 7.46 -1.84 2.60
N PHE A 78 7.21 -1.19 3.73
CA PHE A 78 6.16 -0.20 3.88
C PHE A 78 6.75 1.12 4.34
N TYR A 79 6.51 2.17 3.57
CA TYR A 79 6.91 3.54 3.89
C TYR A 79 5.68 4.41 4.09
N THR A 80 5.75 5.32 5.06
CA THR A 80 4.80 6.42 5.21
C THR A 80 5.57 7.72 5.06
N LEU A 81 5.18 8.58 4.13
CA LEU A 81 5.64 9.95 4.06
C LEU A 81 4.83 10.79 5.07
N VAL A 82 5.54 11.59 5.85
CA VAL A 82 4.93 12.43 6.89
C VAL A 82 5.49 13.82 6.73
N SER A 83 4.61 14.80 6.60
CA SER A 83 5.01 16.20 6.52
C SER A 83 5.41 16.69 7.91
N GLN A 84 6.65 17.19 8.04
CA GLN A 84 7.14 17.78 9.28
C GLN A 84 6.32 19.00 9.68
N ASP A 85 6.24 19.25 10.99
CA ASP A 85 5.49 20.38 11.58
C ASP A 85 3.99 20.45 11.21
N THR A 86 3.42 19.31 10.81
CA THR A 86 1.98 19.17 10.58
C THR A 86 1.33 18.25 11.61
N GLN A 87 -0.01 18.25 11.65
CA GLN A 87 -0.77 17.29 12.46
C GLN A 87 -0.47 15.83 12.08
N GLU A 88 0.04 15.55 10.87
CA GLU A 88 0.36 14.18 10.44
C GLU A 88 1.38 13.50 11.36
N MET A 89 2.32 14.25 11.95
CA MET A 89 3.34 13.71 12.87
C MET A 89 2.72 13.07 14.13
N TYR A 90 1.65 13.70 14.66
CA TYR A 90 0.95 13.17 15.82
C TYR A 90 0.27 11.83 15.52
N TYR A 91 -0.32 11.70 14.33
CA TYR A 91 -1.01 10.48 13.91
C TYR A 91 -0.04 9.40 13.46
N SER A 92 1.08 9.75 12.81
CA SER A 92 2.09 8.80 12.34
C SER A 92 2.72 8.04 13.51
N THR A 93 3.05 8.74 14.60
CA THR A 93 3.61 8.12 15.82
C THR A 93 2.66 7.08 16.41
N LYS A 94 1.36 7.39 16.48
CA LYS A 94 0.34 6.45 16.96
C LYS A 94 0.14 5.25 16.02
N ARG A 95 0.26 5.46 14.71
CA ARG A 95 0.17 4.40 13.69
C ARG A 95 1.36 3.45 13.80
N GLN A 96 2.57 4.00 13.88
CA GLN A 96 3.79 3.19 14.00
C GLN A 96 3.73 2.30 15.24
N ARG A 97 3.33 2.86 16.39
CA ARG A 97 3.14 2.07 17.63
C ARG A 97 2.14 0.93 17.42
N TYR A 98 0.98 1.22 16.83
CA TYR A 98 -0.03 0.20 16.55
C TYR A 98 0.47 -0.92 15.63
N LEU A 99 1.28 -0.60 14.61
CA LEU A 99 1.85 -1.61 13.71
C LEU A 99 2.96 -2.45 14.35
N VAL A 100 3.68 -1.92 15.34
CA VAL A 100 4.68 -2.66 16.12
C VAL A 100 4.03 -3.58 17.15
N ASP A 101 2.88 -3.17 17.70
CA ASP A 101 2.14 -3.93 18.72
C ASP A 101 1.33 -5.13 18.14
N GLN A 102 1.48 -5.48 16.85
CA GLN A 102 0.79 -6.60 16.18
C GLN A 102 1.80 -7.68 15.76
#